data_AF-A0A831RIR4-F1
#
_entry.id   AF-A0A831RIR4-F1
#
_cell.length_a   1.000
_cell.length_b   1.000
_cell.length_c   1.000
_cell.angle_alpha   90.00
_cell.angle_beta   90.00
_cell.angle_gamma   90.00
#
_symmetry.space_group_name_H-M   'P 1'
#
loop_
_entity.id
_entity.type
_entity.pdbx_description
1 polymer ?
#
loop_
_entity_poly.entity_id
_entity_poly.type
_entity_poly.pdbx_seq_one_letter_code
_entity_poly.pdbx_strand_id
1 'polypeptide(L)'
;MTETNDPKKTEKSFQRLIEIGIALSAEREHNRLLEIILVEAMKLCSADGGSLYLKTTDDALKFGIMRTNSLGIAMGGATGRDITFPPLRMYDEATGEENHKNVATHVALTGETVNIPDAYKAEGFDFSGTRKFDEGNNYRSTSFLSVPMKNRKGEVIGVLQLLNAQNEAKTKAIPFSGDIQPLIEALASQAAVALDNQQLMEAQKNLFDSFIELIAGTIDAKSSYTSGHCQRVPILSRMLAEVANESTEEPFKDFTLTDDDRYELQIASLLHDCGKVTTPEYVVDKATKLETIFDRIHEIRGRFEILKRDAEIDYYKALAEGNGDHAGLRKELDGKLAKKLTELDDDFAFIAECNIGGEFMADEKIERVKEIAARTWTRTLDDRIGVSHEELKRMNRVPPRDLPCTEPLLADKEEHIFPHDSVPETPECNPYGFKMNVPEYEYNRGEIYNLCIARGTLTAEERYKINHHIVQTIMMLGQLPFPNNLKRVPEYAGSHHETMIGTGYPRKLEKKDMSLPARIMAVADIFEALTACDRPYRKAKTLSESIRILSAMKKDRHVDPDLFDLFLKSGVYREYAEKYLMADQIDEVDISQYLDGGKS
;
A
#
# COMPACT_ATOMS: atom_id res chain seq x y z
N MET A 1 48.67 43.96 27.27
CA MET A 1 49.36 42.67 27.46
C MET A 1 48.72 41.72 26.48
N THR A 2 49.45 41.38 25.42
CA THR A 2 49.06 40.41 24.39
C THR A 2 49.10 39.01 24.99
N GLU A 3 47.93 38.38 25.14
CA GLU A 3 47.86 36.96 25.45
C GLU A 3 48.58 36.18 24.34
N THR A 4 49.63 35.48 24.72
CA THR A 4 50.38 34.57 23.86
C THR A 4 49.48 33.40 23.48
N ASN A 5 49.15 33.32 22.19
CA ASN A 5 48.47 32.17 21.57
C ASN A 5 49.29 30.90 21.87
N ASP A 6 48.76 29.99 22.70
CA ASP A 6 49.39 28.70 23.01
C ASP A 6 49.07 27.70 21.88
N PRO A 7 50.02 27.38 20.99
CA PRO A 7 49.76 26.56 19.81
C PRO A 7 49.24 25.14 20.16
N LYS A 8 49.55 24.61 21.34
CA LYS A 8 49.03 23.31 21.79
C LYS A 8 47.54 23.35 22.12
N LYS A 9 47.03 24.49 22.60
CA LYS A 9 45.60 24.68 22.91
C LYS A 9 44.79 24.77 21.62
N THR A 10 45.31 25.46 20.61
CA THR A 10 44.71 25.57 19.27
C THR A 10 44.65 24.22 18.55
N GLU A 11 45.74 23.44 18.56
CA GLU A 11 45.80 22.12 17.93
C GLU A 11 44.78 21.13 18.54
N LYS A 12 44.64 21.14 19.88
CA LYS A 12 43.65 20.32 20.58
C LYS A 12 42.20 20.69 20.26
N SER A 13 41.91 21.99 20.06
CA SER A 13 40.59 22.47 19.67
C SER A 13 40.22 22.08 18.23
N PHE A 14 41.18 22.10 17.30
CA PHE A 14 40.98 21.62 15.92
C PHE A 14 40.73 20.11 15.86
N GLN A 15 41.51 19.32 16.60
CA GLN A 15 41.30 17.87 16.69
C GLN A 15 39.89 17.54 17.19
N ARG A 16 39.41 18.28 18.20
CA ARG A 16 38.05 18.14 18.72
C ARG A 16 36.99 18.50 17.68
N LEU A 17 37.18 19.56 16.90
CA LEU A 17 36.27 19.92 15.81
C LEU A 17 36.12 18.78 14.79
N ILE A 18 37.22 18.12 14.42
CA ILE A 18 37.21 16.98 13.49
C ILE A 18 36.42 15.80 14.07
N GLU A 19 36.67 15.45 15.34
CA GLU A 19 35.95 14.39 16.04
C GLU A 19 34.44 14.67 16.10
N ILE A 20 34.06 15.92 16.38
CA ILE A 20 32.66 16.34 16.40
C ILE A 20 32.06 16.23 14.99
N GLY A 21 32.74 16.73 13.95
CA GLY A 21 32.27 16.63 12.57
C GLY A 21 31.98 15.19 12.14
N ILE A 22 32.85 14.24 12.52
CA ILE A 22 32.63 12.81 12.29
C ILE A 22 31.40 12.31 13.04
N ALA A 23 31.27 12.64 14.33
CA ALA A 23 30.13 12.23 15.14
C ALA A 23 28.79 12.78 14.60
N LEU A 24 28.76 14.06 14.19
CA LEU A 24 27.59 14.70 13.59
C LEU A 24 27.16 14.01 12.28
N SER A 25 28.12 13.56 11.47
CA SER A 25 27.82 12.90 10.20
C SER A 25 27.29 11.46 10.34
N ALA A 26 27.59 10.81 11.47
CA ALA A 26 27.19 9.43 11.73
C ALA A 26 25.87 9.31 12.50
N GLU A 27 25.46 10.38 13.19
CA GLU A 27 24.24 10.39 13.99
C GLU A 27 23.00 10.48 13.10
N ARG A 28 22.02 9.60 13.37
CA ARG A 28 20.78 9.49 12.59
C ARG A 28 19.59 10.05 13.33
N GLU A 29 19.67 10.17 14.65
CA GLU A 29 18.57 10.64 15.49
C GLU A 29 18.59 12.17 15.63
N HIS A 30 17.53 12.85 15.21
CA HIS A 30 17.47 14.32 15.13
C HIS A 30 17.73 14.97 16.49
N ASN A 31 17.03 14.50 17.51
CA ASN A 31 17.15 15.00 18.87
C ASN A 31 18.53 14.74 19.48
N ARG A 32 19.19 13.65 19.08
CA ARG A 32 20.54 13.32 19.52
C ARG A 32 21.57 14.19 18.81
N LEU A 33 21.38 14.44 17.52
CA LEU A 33 22.20 15.35 16.73
C LEU A 33 22.16 16.77 17.33
N LEU A 34 20.98 17.31 17.63
CA LEU A 34 20.82 18.60 18.33
C LEU A 34 21.59 18.65 19.66
N GLU A 35 21.55 17.56 20.42
CA GLU A 35 22.25 17.46 21.69
C GLU A 35 23.77 17.45 21.52
N ILE A 36 24.31 16.69 20.57
CA ILE A 36 25.74 16.66 20.26
C ILE A 36 26.21 18.06 19.86
N ILE A 37 25.47 18.75 18.97
CA ILE A 37 25.81 20.10 18.50
C ILE A 37 25.92 21.07 19.68
N LEU A 38 24.87 21.16 20.50
CA LEU A 38 24.83 22.14 21.58
C LEU A 38 25.86 21.83 22.67
N VAL A 39 25.94 20.58 23.12
CA VAL A 39 26.83 20.18 24.22
C VAL A 39 28.29 20.32 23.84
N GLU A 40 28.67 19.95 22.61
CA GLU A 40 30.06 20.10 22.17
C GLU A 40 30.42 21.56 21.89
N ALA A 41 29.50 22.37 21.37
CA ALA A 41 29.70 23.82 21.27
C ALA A 41 29.96 24.46 22.64
N MET A 42 29.14 24.13 23.64
CA MET A 42 29.32 24.63 25.02
C MET A 42 30.67 24.20 25.60
N LYS A 43 31.12 22.96 25.36
CA LYS A 43 32.42 22.46 25.83
C LYS A 43 33.59 23.19 25.17
N LEU A 44 33.52 23.47 23.86
CA LEU A 44 34.60 24.14 23.12
C LEU A 44 34.87 25.55 23.63
N CYS A 45 33.83 26.30 24.00
CA CYS A 45 33.96 27.67 24.49
C CYS A 45 33.83 27.81 26.02
N SER A 46 33.77 26.69 26.77
CA SER A 46 33.48 26.67 28.21
C SER A 46 32.24 27.47 28.60
N ALA A 47 31.16 27.40 27.83
CA ALA A 47 29.90 28.09 28.14
C ALA A 47 29.12 27.38 29.25
N ASP A 48 28.45 28.18 30.10
CA ASP A 48 27.56 27.67 31.14
C ASP A 48 26.17 27.30 30.59
N GLY A 49 25.69 28.06 29.60
CA GLY A 49 24.39 27.84 28.98
C GLY A 49 24.45 27.87 27.45
N GLY A 50 23.42 27.31 26.83
CA GLY A 50 23.27 27.34 25.39
C GLY A 50 21.85 26.95 24.95
N SER A 51 21.47 27.49 23.81
CA SER A 51 20.21 27.22 23.12
C SER A 51 20.48 27.04 21.63
N LEU A 52 19.80 26.07 21.02
CA LEU A 52 19.79 25.92 19.57
C LEU A 52 18.36 26.13 19.07
N TYR A 53 18.23 27.10 18.17
CA TYR A 53 16.97 27.47 17.53
C TYR A 53 16.95 26.92 16.11
N LEU A 54 15.82 26.35 15.70
CA LEU A 54 15.58 25.94 14.32
C LEU A 54 14.57 26.90 13.70
N LYS A 55 14.84 27.30 12.46
CA LYS A 55 13.93 28.13 11.68
C LYS A 55 12.74 27.28 11.24
N THR A 56 11.53 27.79 11.43
CA THR A 56 10.27 27.17 11.01
C THR A 56 9.78 27.76 9.69
N THR A 57 8.82 27.10 9.04
CA THR A 57 8.23 27.54 7.77
C THR A 57 7.41 28.82 7.89
N ASP A 58 6.97 29.19 9.09
CA ASP A 58 6.24 30.43 9.41
C ASP A 58 7.17 31.57 9.86
N ASP A 59 8.44 31.53 9.42
CA ASP A 59 9.48 32.52 9.74
C ASP A 59 9.59 32.84 11.24
N ALA A 60 9.60 31.79 12.07
CA ALA A 60 9.89 31.88 13.48
C ALA A 60 11.11 31.01 13.83
N LEU A 61 11.70 31.28 14.99
CA LEU A 61 12.75 30.47 15.58
C LEU A 61 12.17 29.67 16.75
N LYS A 62 12.05 28.36 16.56
CA LYS A 62 11.61 27.44 17.60
C LYS A 62 12.82 26.87 18.33
N PHE A 63 12.72 26.74 19.65
CA PHE A 63 13.75 26.07 20.44
C PHE A 63 13.79 24.57 20.09
N GLY A 64 14.94 24.08 19.62
CA GLY A 64 15.20 22.65 19.42
C GLY A 64 15.79 22.00 20.68
N ILE A 65 16.72 22.69 21.35
CA ILE A 65 17.32 22.24 22.60
C ILE A 65 17.80 23.44 23.43
N MET A 66 17.70 23.32 24.76
CA MET A 66 18.22 24.28 25.72
C MET A 66 18.91 23.56 26.88
N ARG A 67 20.09 24.07 27.28
CA ARG A 67 20.91 23.55 28.37
C ARG A 67 21.49 24.70 29.19
N THR A 68 21.40 24.62 30.52
CA THR A 68 22.11 25.53 31.43
C THR A 68 22.66 24.72 32.60
N ASN A 69 23.99 24.59 32.66
CA ASN A 69 24.67 23.68 33.59
C ASN A 69 24.47 24.10 35.05
N SER A 70 24.72 25.37 35.38
CA SER A 70 24.57 25.92 36.73
C SER A 70 23.14 25.80 37.31
N LEU A 71 22.12 25.81 36.44
CA LEU A 71 20.72 25.67 36.82
C LEU A 71 20.19 24.23 36.75
N GLY A 72 21.00 23.29 36.25
CA GLY A 72 20.55 21.91 35.99
C GLY A 72 19.42 21.82 34.95
N ILE A 73 19.28 22.83 34.09
CA ILE A 73 18.23 22.88 33.07
C ILE A 73 18.66 22.06 31.86
N ALA A 74 17.83 21.08 31.52
CA ALA A 74 17.97 20.28 30.31
C ALA A 74 16.61 20.00 29.69
N MET A 75 16.27 20.77 28.65
CA MET A 75 15.02 20.67 27.88
C MET A 75 15.31 20.51 26.39
N GLY A 76 14.44 19.81 25.67
CA GLY A 76 14.64 19.46 24.25
C GLY A 76 15.83 18.54 23.98
N GLY A 77 16.10 18.28 22.70
CA GLY A 77 17.05 17.25 22.27
C GLY A 77 16.69 15.87 22.82
N ALA A 78 17.70 15.04 23.14
CA ALA A 78 17.46 13.65 23.55
C ALA A 78 16.84 13.47 24.95
N THR A 79 16.60 14.53 25.73
CA THR A 79 15.94 14.41 27.04
C THR A 79 14.42 14.24 26.94
N GLY A 80 13.81 14.55 25.78
CA GLY A 80 12.37 14.41 25.56
C GLY A 80 11.48 15.35 26.41
N ARG A 81 12.06 16.28 27.16
CA ARG A 81 11.31 17.29 27.93
C ARG A 81 10.97 18.47 27.02
N ASP A 82 9.68 18.72 26.81
CA ASP A 82 9.23 19.84 25.98
C ASP A 82 9.71 21.19 26.50
N ILE A 83 10.03 22.07 25.55
CA ILE A 83 10.38 23.46 25.81
C ILE A 83 9.09 24.28 25.70
N THR A 84 8.61 24.81 26.82
CA THR A 84 7.33 25.55 26.89
C THR A 84 7.45 27.02 26.49
N PHE A 85 8.65 27.48 26.11
CA PHE A 85 8.85 28.84 25.65
C PHE A 85 8.27 29.04 24.23
N PRO A 86 7.59 30.17 23.98
CA PRO A 86 7.04 30.46 22.66
C PRO A 86 8.16 30.63 21.62
N PRO A 87 7.89 30.29 20.33
CA PRO A 87 8.81 30.59 19.24
C PRO A 87 9.12 32.08 19.16
N LEU A 88 10.35 32.43 18.77
CA LEU A 88 10.74 33.81 18.54
C LEU A 88 10.34 34.22 17.13
N ARG A 89 9.36 35.12 16.99
CA ARG A 89 8.93 35.65 15.70
C ARG A 89 10.03 36.49 15.06
N MET A 90 10.37 36.19 13.80
CA MET A 90 11.36 36.97 13.05
C MET A 90 10.79 38.28 12.50
N TYR A 91 9.46 38.40 12.42
CA TYR A 91 8.76 39.61 12.00
C TYR A 91 7.72 40.02 13.05
N ASP A 92 7.49 41.32 13.21
CA ASP A 92 6.45 41.85 14.09
C ASP A 92 5.05 41.54 13.52
N GLU A 93 4.14 40.98 14.32
CA GLU A 93 2.81 40.55 13.86
C GLU A 93 1.89 41.73 13.48
N ALA A 94 2.13 42.93 14.03
CA ALA A 94 1.31 44.11 13.76
C ALA A 94 1.85 44.94 12.59
N THR A 95 3.17 45.04 12.45
CA THR A 95 3.81 45.90 11.43
C THR A 95 4.42 45.15 10.25
N GLY A 96 4.71 43.85 10.40
CA GLY A 96 5.43 43.04 9.41
C GLY A 96 6.93 43.36 9.29
N GLU A 97 7.47 44.23 10.15
CA GLU A 97 8.88 44.62 10.11
C GLU A 97 9.80 43.56 10.72
N GLU A 98 11.04 43.52 10.24
CA GLU A 98 12.09 42.62 10.73
C GLU A 98 12.40 42.86 12.22
N ASN A 99 12.33 41.78 13.01
CA ASN A 99 12.60 41.82 14.43
C ASN A 99 14.12 41.72 14.70
N HIS A 100 14.81 42.85 14.65
CA HIS A 100 16.22 42.94 15.07
C HIS A 100 16.40 43.16 16.58
N LYS A 101 15.31 43.24 17.37
CA LYS A 101 15.41 43.51 18.81
C LYS A 101 15.90 42.31 19.59
N ASN A 102 15.61 41.09 19.16
CA ASN A 102 16.13 39.87 19.80
C ASN A 102 17.42 39.41 19.11
N VAL A 103 18.44 39.01 19.88
CA VAL A 103 19.75 38.63 19.34
C VAL A 103 19.65 37.43 18.39
N ALA A 104 18.84 36.42 18.73
CA ALA A 104 18.70 35.22 17.90
C ALA A 104 17.96 35.54 16.59
N THR A 105 16.90 36.34 16.63
CA THR A 105 16.16 36.74 15.41
C THR A 105 17.02 37.65 14.52
N HIS A 106 17.79 38.57 15.10
CA HIS A 106 18.73 39.41 14.35
C HIS A 106 19.76 38.56 13.60
N VAL A 107 20.40 37.59 14.27
CA VAL A 107 21.37 36.67 13.64
C VAL A 107 20.72 35.82 12.55
N ALA A 108 19.47 35.39 12.74
CA ALA A 108 18.74 34.63 11.73
C ALA A 108 18.42 35.45 10.47
N LEU A 109 18.11 36.75 10.63
CA LEU A 109 17.77 37.67 9.54
C LEU A 109 19.01 38.15 8.79
N THR A 110 20.06 38.57 9.49
CA THR A 110 21.28 39.11 8.88
C THR A 110 22.23 38.00 8.41
N GLY A 111 22.18 36.83 9.05
CA GLY A 111 23.17 35.79 8.86
C GLY A 111 24.55 36.20 9.38
N GLU A 112 24.66 37.18 10.27
CA GLU A 112 25.91 37.63 10.86
C GLU A 112 26.02 37.18 12.33
N THR A 113 27.23 36.78 12.74
CA THR A 113 27.51 36.38 14.12
C THR A 113 27.49 37.60 15.05
N VAL A 114 26.85 37.46 16.21
CA VAL A 114 26.79 38.50 17.24
C VAL A 114 27.49 38.01 18.51
N ASN A 115 28.54 38.72 18.95
CA ASN A 115 29.29 38.46 20.18
C ASN A 115 29.13 39.64 21.14
N ILE A 116 28.46 39.40 22.27
CA ILE A 116 28.12 40.42 23.27
C ILE A 116 28.90 40.15 24.55
N PRO A 117 29.83 41.05 24.95
CA PRO A 117 30.62 40.88 26.16
C PRO A 117 29.81 40.98 27.46
N ASP A 118 28.79 41.85 27.47
CA ASP A 118 27.94 42.13 28.64
C ASP A 118 26.54 42.60 28.19
N ALA A 119 25.53 41.75 28.29
CA ALA A 119 24.15 42.02 27.91
C ALA A 119 23.46 43.12 28.75
N TYR A 120 24.00 43.46 29.92
CA TYR A 120 23.48 44.56 30.72
C TYR A 120 24.02 45.93 30.27
N LYS A 121 25.06 45.94 29.43
CA LYS A 121 25.68 47.15 28.87
C LYS A 121 25.52 47.28 27.36
N ALA A 122 25.05 46.23 26.69
CA ALA A 122 24.84 46.23 25.25
C ALA A 122 23.67 47.14 24.85
N GLU A 123 23.91 48.03 23.88
CA GLU A 123 22.89 48.86 23.24
C GLU A 123 22.43 48.19 21.93
N GLY A 124 21.16 48.35 21.55
CA GLY A 124 20.63 47.86 20.27
C GLY A 124 19.81 46.56 20.32
N PHE A 125 19.85 45.82 21.44
CA PHE A 125 19.04 44.60 21.64
C PHE A 125 18.16 44.69 22.88
N ASP A 126 16.99 44.07 22.83
CA ASP A 126 16.06 43.95 23.95
C ASP A 126 16.35 42.69 24.77
N PHE A 127 16.90 42.90 25.97
CA PHE A 127 17.16 41.84 26.95
C PHE A 127 16.06 41.72 28.02
N SER A 128 14.91 42.38 27.87
CA SER A 128 13.83 42.37 28.88
C SER A 128 13.34 40.94 29.20
N GLY A 129 13.17 40.09 28.19
CA GLY A 129 12.80 38.68 28.35
C GLY A 129 13.88 37.86 29.06
N THR A 130 15.15 38.08 28.71
CA THR A 130 16.31 37.46 29.37
C THR A 130 16.38 37.86 30.84
N ARG A 131 16.18 39.15 31.14
CA ARG A 131 16.19 39.67 32.53
C ARG A 131 15.07 39.06 33.37
N LYS A 132 13.87 38.87 32.81
CA LYS A 132 12.77 38.17 33.50
C LYS A 132 13.12 36.72 33.81
N PHE A 133 13.74 36.01 32.87
CA PHE A 133 14.20 34.64 33.09
C PHE A 133 15.28 34.58 34.18
N ASP A 134 16.26 35.47 34.12
CA ASP A 134 17.36 35.60 35.06
C ASP A 134 16.86 35.86 36.49
N GLU A 135 15.94 36.82 36.67
CA GLU A 135 15.30 37.14 37.96
C GLU A 135 14.53 35.94 38.53
N GLY A 136 13.81 35.21 37.69
CA GLY A 136 13.01 34.05 38.10
C GLY A 136 13.83 32.81 38.49
N ASN A 137 15.07 32.68 37.98
CA ASN A 137 15.91 31.50 38.18
C ASN A 137 17.19 31.77 38.98
N ASN A 138 17.33 32.98 39.55
CA ASN A 138 18.57 33.43 40.22
C ASN A 138 19.81 33.20 39.35
N TYR A 139 19.68 33.55 38.07
CA TYR A 139 20.72 33.43 37.05
C TYR A 139 21.10 34.81 36.53
N ARG A 140 22.28 34.95 35.90
CA ARG A 140 22.68 36.21 35.27
C ARG A 140 23.37 35.96 33.93
N SER A 141 22.63 36.17 32.86
CA SER A 141 23.09 36.05 31.48
C SER A 141 23.94 37.28 31.12
N THR A 142 25.25 37.13 31.21
CA THR A 142 26.24 38.20 31.06
C THR A 142 26.80 38.25 29.63
N SER A 143 27.48 37.19 29.18
CA SER A 143 28.07 37.15 27.82
C SER A 143 27.25 36.27 26.89
N PHE A 144 27.17 36.66 25.61
CA PHE A 144 26.44 35.93 24.57
C PHE A 144 27.29 35.76 23.32
N LEU A 145 27.22 34.58 22.71
CA LEU A 145 27.72 34.32 21.36
C LEU A 145 26.62 33.63 20.56
N SER A 146 26.04 34.35 19.60
CA SER A 146 24.99 33.85 18.72
C SER A 146 25.51 33.73 17.30
N VAL A 147 25.49 32.51 16.78
CA VAL A 147 26.08 32.14 15.49
C VAL A 147 25.01 31.57 14.56
N PRO A 148 24.94 32.02 13.30
CA PRO A 148 23.98 31.50 12.35
C PRO A 148 24.39 30.10 11.87
N MET A 149 23.41 29.21 11.75
CA MET A 149 23.58 27.88 11.16
C MET A 149 23.19 27.96 9.68
N LYS A 150 24.19 28.03 8.80
CA LYS A 150 23.99 28.20 7.35
C LYS A 150 24.14 26.88 6.59
N ASN A 151 23.17 26.56 5.74
CA ASN A 151 23.25 25.40 4.84
C ASN A 151 24.17 25.68 3.64
N ARG A 152 24.28 24.71 2.72
CA ARG A 152 25.14 24.82 1.51
C ARG A 152 24.75 25.95 0.55
N LYS A 153 23.49 26.42 0.61
CA LYS A 153 22.99 27.54 -0.20
C LYS A 153 23.23 28.89 0.47
N GLY A 154 23.76 28.91 1.70
CA GLY A 154 23.94 30.12 2.50
C GLY A 154 22.68 30.55 3.27
N GLU A 155 21.61 29.76 3.23
CA GLU A 155 20.36 30.02 3.95
C GLU A 155 20.53 29.68 5.43
N VAL A 156 20.01 30.53 6.31
CA VAL A 156 20.05 30.30 7.76
C VAL A 156 18.91 29.36 8.15
N ILE A 157 19.24 28.14 8.57
CA ILE A 157 18.28 27.12 9.00
C ILE A 157 18.06 27.11 10.52
N GLY A 158 18.88 27.87 11.25
CA GLY A 158 18.83 27.93 12.70
C GLY A 158 19.88 28.88 13.29
N VAL A 159 19.86 29.00 14.61
CA VAL A 159 20.81 29.83 15.36
C VAL A 159 21.31 29.06 16.57
N LEU A 160 22.63 29.00 16.71
CA LEU A 160 23.29 28.48 17.90
C LEU A 160 23.65 29.64 18.81
N GLN A 161 23.03 29.71 19.99
CA GLN A 161 23.27 30.75 20.99
C GLN A 161 23.93 30.15 22.22
N LEU A 162 25.07 30.69 22.61
CA LEU A 162 25.85 30.28 23.77
C LEU A 162 25.87 31.42 24.78
N LEU A 163 25.77 31.07 26.07
CA LEU A 163 25.68 32.01 27.16
C LEU A 163 26.80 31.77 28.18
N ASN A 164 27.34 32.86 28.72
CA ASN A 164 28.25 32.88 29.85
C ASN A 164 29.46 31.95 29.66
N ALA A 165 30.39 32.33 28.77
CA ALA A 165 31.72 31.71 28.76
C ALA A 165 32.34 31.80 30.16
N GLN A 166 32.92 30.71 30.66
CA GLN A 166 33.47 30.63 32.00
C GLN A 166 35.00 30.79 31.98
N ASN A 167 35.54 31.42 33.03
CA ASN A 167 36.99 31.40 33.27
C ASN A 167 37.49 29.97 33.59
N GLU A 168 38.81 29.74 33.57
CA GLU A 168 39.39 28.40 33.80
C GLU A 168 38.99 27.77 35.14
N ALA A 169 38.73 28.60 36.15
CA ALA A 169 38.25 28.17 37.47
C ALA A 169 36.74 27.85 37.52
N LYS A 170 35.98 28.13 36.44
CA LYS A 170 34.51 28.02 36.36
C LYS A 170 33.75 28.79 37.43
N THR A 171 34.31 29.90 37.89
CA THR A 171 33.76 30.72 38.99
C THR A 171 33.10 32.00 38.51
N LYS A 172 33.39 32.45 37.28
CA LYS A 172 32.88 33.73 36.76
C LYS A 172 32.63 33.69 35.26
N ALA A 173 31.53 34.33 34.84
CA ALA A 173 31.25 34.61 33.43
C ALA A 173 32.23 35.66 32.87
N ILE A 174 32.80 35.39 31.70
CA ILE A 174 33.71 36.23 30.94
C ILE A 174 33.20 36.40 29.50
N PRO A 175 33.65 37.42 28.75
CA PRO A 175 33.34 37.54 27.33
C PRO A 175 33.85 36.36 26.50
N PHE A 176 33.17 36.01 25.42
CA PHE A 176 33.66 35.03 24.46
C PHE A 176 34.87 35.59 23.70
N SER A 177 35.98 34.84 23.66
CA SER A 177 37.20 35.25 22.94
C SER A 177 36.95 35.39 21.43
N GLY A 178 37.58 36.37 20.79
CA GLY A 178 37.58 36.48 19.32
C GLY A 178 38.18 35.25 18.63
N ASP A 179 39.08 34.52 19.29
CA ASP A 179 39.73 33.34 18.72
C ASP A 179 38.81 32.10 18.71
N ILE A 180 37.81 32.02 19.60
CA ILE A 180 36.88 30.88 19.63
C ILE A 180 35.73 31.06 18.65
N GLN A 181 35.39 32.30 18.30
CA GLN A 181 34.27 32.61 17.41
C GLN A 181 34.37 31.88 16.05
N PRO A 182 35.51 31.92 15.31
CA PRO A 182 35.65 31.17 14.05
C PRO A 182 35.46 29.65 14.20
N LEU A 183 35.86 29.09 15.36
CA LEU A 183 35.70 27.66 15.62
C LEU A 183 34.22 27.29 15.83
N ILE A 184 33.47 28.13 16.55
CA ILE A 184 32.03 27.93 16.74
C ILE A 184 31.27 28.16 15.43
N GLU A 185 31.67 29.15 14.61
CA GLU A 185 31.14 29.35 13.25
C GLU A 185 31.35 28.13 12.36
N ALA A 186 32.55 27.53 12.39
CA ALA A 186 32.84 26.31 11.66
C ALA A 186 31.99 25.13 12.14
N LEU A 187 31.85 24.95 13.47
CA LEU A 187 30.99 23.92 14.04
C LEU A 187 29.52 24.12 13.66
N ALA A 188 29.02 25.35 13.77
CA ALA A 188 27.64 25.70 13.44
C ALA A 188 27.33 25.43 11.95
N SER A 189 28.28 25.69 11.05
CA SER A 189 28.14 25.37 9.63
C SER A 189 28.15 23.85 9.37
N GLN A 190 29.03 23.07 10.00
CA GLN A 190 29.01 21.61 9.87
C GLN A 190 27.72 20.99 10.40
N ALA A 191 27.29 21.47 11.57
CA ALA A 191 26.02 21.11 12.19
C ALA A 191 24.82 21.46 11.30
N ALA A 192 24.84 22.64 10.67
CA ALA A 192 23.79 23.06 9.75
C ALA A 192 23.67 22.10 8.56
N VAL A 193 24.80 21.71 7.95
CA VAL A 193 24.80 20.76 6.82
C VAL A 193 24.28 19.38 7.25
N ALA A 194 24.63 18.90 8.44
CA ALA A 194 24.14 17.63 8.96
C ALA A 194 22.61 17.66 9.19
N LEU A 195 22.10 18.73 9.84
CA LEU A 195 20.67 18.91 10.08
C LEU A 195 19.87 19.08 8.78
N ASP A 196 20.37 19.87 7.84
CA ASP A 196 19.73 20.10 6.52
C ASP A 196 19.63 18.78 5.73
N ASN A 197 20.70 17.97 5.72
CA ASN A 197 20.68 16.65 5.08
C ASN A 197 19.67 15.71 5.74
N GLN A 198 19.58 15.71 7.07
CA GLN A 198 18.64 14.87 7.79
C GLN A 198 17.19 15.27 7.49
N GLN A 199 16.88 16.56 7.54
CA GLN A 199 15.57 17.10 7.19
C GLN A 199 15.21 16.79 5.73
N LEU A 200 16.17 16.89 4.81
CA LEU A 200 15.97 16.53 3.42
C LEU A 200 15.66 15.04 3.24
N MET A 201 16.39 14.15 3.93
CA MET A 201 16.14 12.70 3.90
C MET A 201 14.76 12.36 4.48
N GLU A 202 14.37 12.99 5.59
CA GLU A 202 13.06 12.82 6.21
C GLU A 202 11.94 13.32 5.28
N ALA A 203 12.10 14.49 4.67
CA ALA A 203 11.14 15.03 3.71
C ALA A 203 10.98 14.13 2.48
N GLN A 204 12.09 13.57 1.96
CA GLN A 204 12.05 12.60 0.86
C GLN A 204 11.34 11.31 1.25
N LYS A 205 11.61 10.79 2.46
CA LYS A 205 10.93 9.60 2.98
C LYS A 205 9.43 9.85 3.12
N ASN A 206 9.03 10.95 3.75
CA ASN A 206 7.61 11.29 3.94
C ASN A 206 6.89 11.46 2.60
N LEU A 207 7.54 12.07 1.61
CA LEU A 207 7.01 12.18 0.26
C LEU A 207 6.82 10.79 -0.38
N PHE A 208 7.83 9.93 -0.27
CA PHE A 208 7.78 8.56 -0.79
C PHE A 208 6.67 7.73 -0.14
N ASP A 209 6.54 7.78 1.18
CA ASP A 209 5.46 7.14 1.94
C ASP A 209 4.09 7.64 1.48
N SER A 210 3.92 8.96 1.32
CA SER A 210 2.67 9.55 0.82
C SER A 210 2.32 9.07 -0.60
N PHE A 211 3.31 8.90 -1.47
CA PHE A 211 3.08 8.35 -2.81
C PHE A 211 2.65 6.89 -2.78
N ILE A 212 3.23 6.08 -1.90
CA ILE A 212 2.86 4.67 -1.74
C ILE A 212 1.43 4.55 -1.23
N GLU A 213 1.08 5.33 -0.21
CA GLU A 213 -0.29 5.36 0.33
C GLU A 213 -1.31 5.81 -0.72
N LEU A 214 -0.97 6.80 -1.54
CA LEU A 214 -1.81 7.25 -2.65
C LEU A 214 -2.05 6.13 -3.67
N ILE A 215 -0.99 5.40 -4.07
CA ILE A 215 -1.10 4.30 -5.02
C ILE A 215 -1.96 3.18 -4.43
N ALA A 216 -1.65 2.74 -3.21
CA ALA A 216 -2.40 1.70 -2.49
C ALA A 216 -3.89 2.07 -2.37
N GLY A 217 -4.20 3.31 -1.97
CA GLY A 217 -5.57 3.80 -1.87
C GLY A 217 -6.29 3.89 -3.22
N THR A 218 -5.58 4.20 -4.31
CA THR A 218 -6.17 4.25 -5.66
C THR A 218 -6.51 2.85 -6.17
N ILE A 219 -5.67 1.85 -5.88
CA ILE A 219 -5.94 0.45 -6.23
C ILE A 219 -7.18 -0.05 -5.48
N ASP A 220 -7.23 0.20 -4.16
CA ASP A 220 -8.38 -0.16 -3.32
C ASP A 220 -9.66 0.53 -3.78
N ALA A 221 -9.60 1.77 -4.30
CA ALA A 221 -10.77 2.50 -4.79
C ALA A 221 -11.27 2.02 -6.16
N LYS A 222 -10.38 1.49 -7.01
CA LYS A 222 -10.73 0.98 -8.35
C LYS A 222 -11.51 -0.34 -8.27
N SER A 223 -11.21 -1.15 -7.27
CA SER A 223 -11.95 -2.37 -6.99
C SER A 223 -12.94 -2.03 -5.88
N SER A 224 -14.22 -1.86 -6.23
CA SER A 224 -15.32 -1.43 -5.34
C SER A 224 -15.46 -2.21 -4.02
N TYR A 225 -14.68 -3.30 -3.84
CA TYR A 225 -14.84 -4.36 -2.85
C TYR A 225 -13.56 -4.66 -2.04
N THR A 226 -12.56 -3.78 -2.09
CA THR A 226 -11.29 -3.87 -1.34
C THR A 226 -11.13 -2.73 -0.32
N SER A 227 -12.22 -2.20 0.25
CA SER A 227 -12.15 -1.04 1.14
C SER A 227 -11.26 -1.31 2.36
N GLY A 228 -10.02 -0.82 2.29
CA GLY A 228 -8.97 -1.01 3.29
C GLY A 228 -8.25 -2.37 3.24
N HIS A 229 -8.41 -3.20 2.20
CA HIS A 229 -7.67 -4.46 2.04
C HIS A 229 -6.16 -4.20 1.99
N CYS A 230 -5.72 -3.32 1.08
CA CYS A 230 -4.29 -2.97 0.97
C CYS A 230 -3.77 -2.27 2.24
N GLN A 231 -4.66 -1.72 3.09
CA GLN A 231 -4.28 -1.13 4.38
C GLN A 231 -4.20 -2.16 5.52
N ARG A 232 -4.96 -3.26 5.45
CA ARG A 232 -5.03 -4.28 6.50
C ARG A 232 -4.03 -5.43 6.32
N VAL A 233 -3.73 -5.83 5.08
CA VAL A 233 -2.70 -6.85 4.79
C VAL A 233 -1.32 -6.49 5.39
N PRO A 234 -0.82 -5.24 5.31
CA PRO A 234 0.43 -4.85 5.97
C PRO A 234 0.40 -5.02 7.50
N ILE A 235 -0.74 -4.75 8.13
CA ILE A 235 -0.89 -4.90 9.58
C ILE A 235 -0.73 -6.36 9.97
N LEU A 236 -1.47 -7.25 9.29
CA LEU A 236 -1.42 -8.68 9.54
C LEU A 236 -0.05 -9.28 9.22
N SER A 237 0.56 -8.86 8.10
CA SER A 237 1.91 -9.28 7.70
C SER A 237 2.94 -8.88 8.75
N ARG A 238 2.85 -7.65 9.29
CA ARG A 238 3.72 -7.19 10.37
C ARG A 238 3.49 -8.00 11.65
N MET A 239 2.25 -8.24 12.06
CA MET A 239 1.95 -9.06 13.25
C MET A 239 2.57 -10.45 13.15
N LEU A 240 2.43 -11.11 11.99
CA LEU A 240 3.02 -12.42 11.71
C LEU A 240 4.56 -12.37 11.69
N ALA A 241 5.13 -11.32 11.12
CA ALA A 241 6.58 -11.16 11.03
C ALA A 241 7.22 -10.94 12.41
N GLU A 242 6.58 -10.16 13.29
CA GLU A 242 7.08 -9.97 14.66
C GLU A 242 7.02 -11.26 15.47
N VAL A 243 5.92 -12.01 15.43
CA VAL A 243 5.85 -13.29 16.16
C VAL A 243 6.82 -14.33 15.60
N ALA A 244 7.14 -14.27 14.30
CA ALA A 244 8.20 -15.09 13.71
C ALA A 244 9.59 -14.66 14.20
N ASN A 245 9.87 -13.36 14.27
CA ASN A 245 11.13 -12.81 14.78
C ASN A 245 11.33 -13.06 16.29
N GLU A 246 10.26 -13.16 17.07
CA GLU A 246 10.30 -13.49 18.50
C GLU A 246 10.35 -15.00 18.78
N SER A 247 10.01 -15.83 17.79
CA SER A 247 9.93 -17.28 17.95
C SER A 247 11.32 -17.91 18.12
N THR A 248 11.42 -18.84 19.07
CA THR A 248 12.62 -19.65 19.30
C THR A 248 12.50 -21.06 18.71
N GLU A 249 11.37 -21.38 18.08
CA GLU A 249 11.09 -22.67 17.42
C GLU A 249 11.66 -22.67 15.99
N GLU A 250 12.12 -23.82 15.51
CA GLU A 250 12.41 -24.02 14.08
C GLU A 250 11.10 -23.91 13.27
N PRO A 251 11.11 -23.31 12.06
CA PRO A 251 12.26 -22.77 11.32
C PRO A 251 12.54 -21.27 11.57
N PHE A 252 11.94 -20.67 12.59
CA PHE A 252 11.95 -19.22 12.80
C PHE A 252 13.09 -18.71 13.68
N LYS A 253 13.75 -19.60 14.41
CA LYS A 253 14.82 -19.27 15.37
C LYS A 253 15.93 -18.34 14.84
N ASP A 254 16.30 -18.47 13.57
CA ASP A 254 17.36 -17.66 12.94
C ASP A 254 16.83 -16.44 12.18
N PHE A 255 15.50 -16.24 12.15
CA PHE A 255 14.87 -15.12 11.49
C PHE A 255 14.94 -13.88 12.37
N THR A 256 15.57 -12.82 11.84
CA THR A 256 15.66 -11.52 12.52
C THR A 256 15.16 -10.40 11.62
N LEU A 257 14.49 -9.42 12.23
CA LEU A 257 13.98 -8.22 11.56
C LEU A 257 14.66 -6.98 12.12
N THR A 258 15.36 -6.27 11.24
CA THR A 258 15.76 -4.88 11.47
C THR A 258 14.61 -3.91 11.15
N ASP A 259 14.73 -2.65 11.57
CA ASP A 259 13.71 -1.63 11.24
C ASP A 259 13.59 -1.39 9.73
N ASP A 260 14.70 -1.55 8.99
CA ASP A 260 14.70 -1.54 7.54
C ASP A 260 13.93 -2.74 6.96
N ASP A 261 14.07 -3.94 7.52
CA ASP A 261 13.32 -5.13 7.06
C ASP A 261 11.81 -4.99 7.34
N ARG A 262 11.44 -4.42 8.50
CA ARG A 262 10.03 -4.13 8.84
C ARG A 262 9.43 -3.15 7.85
N TYR A 263 10.15 -2.07 7.56
CA TYR A 263 9.71 -1.05 6.61
C TYR A 263 9.62 -1.62 5.18
N GLU A 264 10.59 -2.45 4.77
CA GLU A 264 10.57 -3.12 3.46
C GLU A 264 9.35 -4.05 3.30
N LEU A 265 9.04 -4.85 4.33
CA LEU A 265 7.83 -5.68 4.34
C LEU A 265 6.55 -4.83 4.30
N GLN A 266 6.51 -3.73 5.05
CA GLN A 266 5.37 -2.81 5.04
C GLN A 266 5.11 -2.24 3.64
N ILE A 267 6.15 -1.75 2.96
CA ILE A 267 6.04 -1.20 1.61
C ILE A 267 5.61 -2.28 0.60
N ALA A 268 6.22 -3.47 0.69
CA ALA A 268 5.81 -4.58 -0.17
C ALA A 268 4.35 -4.99 0.05
N SER A 269 3.90 -4.98 1.30
CA SER A 269 2.52 -5.31 1.65
C SER A 269 1.54 -4.28 1.10
N LEU A 270 1.87 -2.99 1.12
CA LEU A 270 1.00 -1.93 0.55
C LEU A 270 0.88 -2.01 -0.97
N LEU A 271 1.93 -2.50 -1.65
CA LEU A 271 2.03 -2.51 -3.11
C LEU A 271 1.80 -3.88 -3.75
N HIS A 272 1.50 -4.93 -2.96
CA HIS A 272 1.38 -6.31 -3.46
C HIS A 272 0.39 -6.45 -4.63
N ASP A 273 -0.68 -5.66 -4.59
CA ASP A 273 -1.76 -5.68 -5.56
C ASP A 273 -1.69 -4.59 -6.64
N CYS A 274 -0.57 -3.86 -6.76
CA CYS A 274 -0.49 -2.70 -7.64
C CYS A 274 -0.73 -2.99 -9.13
N GLY A 275 -0.48 -4.22 -9.57
CA GLY A 275 -0.79 -4.66 -10.92
C GLY A 275 -2.29 -4.72 -11.26
N LYS A 276 -3.20 -4.74 -10.27
CA LYS A 276 -4.66 -4.68 -10.49
C LYS A 276 -5.12 -3.39 -11.19
N VAL A 277 -4.26 -2.37 -11.25
CA VAL A 277 -4.48 -1.17 -12.07
C VAL A 277 -4.73 -1.49 -13.55
N THR A 278 -4.20 -2.60 -14.05
CA THR A 278 -4.36 -3.04 -15.46
C THR A 278 -5.53 -3.99 -15.68
N THR A 279 -6.05 -4.63 -14.63
CA THR A 279 -7.11 -5.64 -14.74
C THR A 279 -8.46 -4.95 -15.02
N PRO A 280 -9.26 -5.41 -16.00
CA PRO A 280 -10.59 -4.87 -16.27
C PRO A 280 -11.55 -5.12 -15.11
N GLU A 281 -12.29 -4.09 -14.67
CA GLU A 281 -13.21 -4.13 -13.53
C GLU A 281 -14.27 -5.23 -13.69
N TYR A 282 -14.92 -5.30 -14.85
CA TYR A 282 -15.95 -6.30 -15.14
C TYR A 282 -15.46 -7.76 -15.10
N VAL A 283 -14.14 -8.00 -15.13
CA VAL A 283 -13.56 -9.34 -14.97
C VAL A 283 -13.30 -9.65 -13.50
N VAL A 284 -12.85 -8.66 -12.72
CA VAL A 284 -12.65 -8.79 -11.27
C VAL A 284 -13.98 -9.02 -10.56
N ASP A 285 -15.01 -8.32 -11.01
CA ASP A 285 -16.33 -8.26 -10.35
C ASP A 285 -17.36 -9.21 -10.96
N LYS A 286 -16.93 -10.08 -11.88
CA LYS A 286 -17.80 -10.98 -12.64
C LYS A 286 -18.57 -11.95 -11.72
N ALA A 287 -19.85 -11.66 -11.51
CA ALA A 287 -20.74 -12.38 -10.60
C ALA A 287 -21.50 -13.54 -11.27
N THR A 288 -21.73 -13.48 -12.59
CA THR A 288 -22.34 -14.58 -13.35
C THR A 288 -21.49 -14.98 -14.56
N LYS A 289 -21.68 -16.21 -15.08
CA LYS A 289 -20.85 -16.79 -16.16
C LYS A 289 -20.92 -15.99 -17.46
N LEU A 290 -22.08 -15.42 -17.78
CA LEU A 290 -22.34 -14.65 -19.00
C LEU A 290 -22.13 -13.13 -18.84
N GLU A 291 -21.72 -12.70 -17.65
CA GLU A 291 -21.50 -11.28 -17.37
C GLU A 291 -20.26 -10.74 -18.09
N THR A 292 -20.46 -9.59 -18.71
CA THR A 292 -19.40 -8.78 -19.32
C THR A 292 -19.52 -7.37 -18.74
N ILE A 293 -19.64 -6.32 -19.56
CA ILE A 293 -20.08 -5.00 -19.09
C ILE A 293 -21.54 -5.05 -18.60
N PHE A 294 -22.33 -5.98 -19.13
CA PHE A 294 -23.67 -6.33 -18.66
C PHE A 294 -23.87 -7.86 -18.74
N ASP A 295 -24.89 -8.38 -18.06
CA ASP A 295 -25.24 -9.81 -18.10
C ASP A 295 -25.97 -10.17 -19.40
N ARG A 296 -25.35 -11.02 -20.21
CA ARG A 296 -25.87 -11.46 -21.51
C ARG A 296 -27.00 -12.50 -21.40
N ILE A 297 -27.34 -12.94 -20.18
CA ILE A 297 -28.54 -13.77 -19.96
C ILE A 297 -29.82 -13.10 -20.46
N HIS A 298 -29.85 -11.77 -20.52
CA HIS A 298 -30.98 -11.00 -21.04
C HIS A 298 -31.21 -11.24 -22.54
N GLU A 299 -30.15 -11.40 -23.33
CA GLU A 299 -30.25 -11.73 -24.76
C GLU A 299 -30.83 -13.14 -24.94
N ILE A 300 -30.33 -14.09 -24.16
CA ILE A 300 -30.83 -15.48 -24.17
C ILE A 300 -32.31 -15.50 -23.76
N ARG A 301 -32.68 -14.78 -22.69
CA ARG A 301 -34.07 -14.64 -22.26
C ARG A 301 -34.95 -14.09 -23.40
N GLY A 302 -34.48 -13.08 -24.13
CA GLY A 302 -35.16 -12.56 -25.29
C GLY A 302 -35.45 -13.62 -26.36
N ARG A 303 -34.49 -14.50 -26.65
CA ARG A 303 -34.67 -15.61 -27.60
C ARG A 303 -35.68 -16.65 -27.10
N PHE A 304 -35.72 -16.95 -25.80
CA PHE A 304 -36.76 -17.81 -25.22
C PHE A 304 -38.16 -17.19 -25.33
N GLU A 305 -38.30 -15.89 -25.08
CA GLU A 305 -39.57 -15.17 -25.26
C GLU A 305 -40.03 -15.18 -26.73
N ILE A 306 -39.10 -15.12 -27.69
CA ILE A 306 -39.40 -15.29 -29.12
C ILE A 306 -39.92 -16.70 -29.39
N LEU A 307 -39.26 -17.76 -28.89
CA LEU A 307 -39.73 -19.14 -29.08
C LEU A 307 -41.12 -19.39 -28.49
N LYS A 308 -41.44 -18.75 -27.36
CA LYS A 308 -42.79 -18.82 -26.76
C LYS A 308 -43.83 -18.18 -27.67
N ARG A 309 -43.52 -17.00 -28.22
CA ARG A 309 -44.37 -16.31 -29.20
C ARG A 309 -44.52 -17.10 -30.49
N ASP A 310 -43.46 -17.71 -30.99
CA ASP A 310 -43.51 -18.56 -32.20
C ASP A 310 -44.42 -19.77 -31.97
N ALA A 311 -44.35 -20.41 -30.79
CA ALA A 311 -45.26 -21.49 -30.42
C ALA A 311 -46.74 -21.06 -30.38
N GLU A 312 -47.03 -19.86 -29.87
CA GLU A 312 -48.38 -19.29 -29.92
C GLU A 312 -48.84 -18.98 -31.35
N ILE A 313 -47.96 -18.42 -32.18
CA ILE A 313 -48.26 -18.12 -33.59
C ILE A 313 -48.56 -19.41 -34.35
N ASP A 314 -47.77 -20.46 -34.16
CA ASP A 314 -47.97 -21.76 -34.79
C ASP A 314 -49.28 -22.41 -34.31
N TYR A 315 -49.63 -22.27 -33.04
CA TYR A 315 -50.94 -22.66 -32.50
C TYR A 315 -52.08 -21.98 -33.26
N TYR A 316 -52.04 -20.65 -33.41
CA TYR A 316 -53.12 -19.90 -34.06
C TYR A 316 -53.19 -20.17 -35.57
N LYS A 317 -52.04 -20.37 -36.24
CA LYS A 317 -51.99 -20.79 -37.65
C LYS A 317 -52.62 -22.16 -37.82
N ALA A 318 -52.24 -23.14 -37.00
CA ALA A 318 -52.81 -24.49 -37.06
C ALA A 318 -54.32 -24.50 -36.81
N LEU A 319 -54.80 -23.63 -35.91
CA LEU A 319 -56.24 -23.47 -35.66
C LEU A 319 -56.98 -22.84 -36.86
N ALA A 320 -56.35 -21.87 -37.55
CA ALA A 320 -56.92 -21.20 -38.72
C ALA A 320 -56.92 -22.08 -39.98
N GLU A 321 -55.92 -22.94 -40.15
CA GLU A 321 -55.79 -23.86 -41.29
C GLU A 321 -56.59 -25.17 -41.12
N GLY A 322 -57.02 -25.48 -39.89
CA GLY A 322 -57.77 -26.69 -39.56
C GLY A 322 -59.18 -26.69 -40.14
N ASN A 323 -59.44 -27.54 -41.14
CA ASN A 323 -60.79 -27.81 -41.65
C ASN A 323 -61.42 -28.99 -40.87
N GLY A 324 -62.39 -28.73 -39.98
CA GLY A 324 -63.11 -29.82 -39.27
C GLY A 324 -63.60 -29.48 -37.86
N ASP A 325 -63.59 -30.47 -36.96
CA ASP A 325 -63.99 -30.32 -35.55
C ASP A 325 -63.04 -29.40 -34.78
N HIS A 326 -63.39 -28.11 -34.76
CA HIS A 326 -62.64 -27.09 -34.06
C HIS A 326 -62.55 -27.33 -32.53
N ALA A 327 -63.50 -28.07 -31.92
CA ALA A 327 -63.46 -28.31 -30.48
C ALA A 327 -62.44 -29.40 -30.11
N GLY A 328 -62.39 -30.49 -30.87
CA GLY A 328 -61.38 -31.54 -30.73
C GLY A 328 -59.97 -31.03 -31.04
N LEU A 329 -59.80 -30.30 -32.16
CA LEU A 329 -58.53 -29.73 -32.57
C LEU A 329 -57.99 -28.72 -31.54
N ARG A 330 -58.86 -27.83 -31.03
CA ARG A 330 -58.48 -26.86 -29.99
C ARG A 330 -57.97 -27.55 -28.73
N LYS A 331 -58.67 -28.59 -28.24
CA LYS A 331 -58.27 -29.32 -27.04
C LYS A 331 -56.89 -29.99 -27.20
N GLU A 332 -56.60 -30.52 -28.38
CA GLU A 332 -55.29 -31.11 -28.68
C GLU A 332 -54.19 -30.03 -28.73
N LEU A 333 -54.43 -28.94 -29.45
CA LEU A 333 -53.48 -27.84 -29.62
C LEU A 333 -53.21 -27.12 -28.29
N ASP A 334 -54.22 -26.94 -27.44
CA ASP A 334 -54.07 -26.34 -26.10
C ASP A 334 -53.09 -27.16 -25.25
N GLY A 335 -53.22 -28.50 -25.28
CA GLY A 335 -52.31 -29.41 -24.58
C GLY A 335 -50.88 -29.36 -25.10
N LYS A 336 -50.71 -29.28 -26.44
CA LYS A 336 -49.39 -29.15 -27.06
C LYS A 336 -48.72 -27.82 -26.73
N LEU A 337 -49.45 -26.71 -26.84
CA LEU A 337 -48.96 -25.37 -26.52
C LEU A 337 -48.56 -25.28 -25.04
N ALA A 338 -49.44 -25.69 -24.13
CA ALA A 338 -49.16 -25.68 -22.69
C ALA A 338 -47.89 -26.48 -22.37
N LYS A 339 -47.75 -27.69 -22.91
CA LYS A 339 -46.54 -28.51 -22.74
C LYS A 339 -45.30 -27.80 -23.28
N LYS A 340 -45.39 -27.16 -24.44
CA LYS A 340 -44.25 -26.47 -25.06
C LYS A 340 -43.81 -25.24 -24.26
N LEU A 341 -44.76 -24.45 -23.75
CA LEU A 341 -44.46 -23.28 -22.93
C LEU A 341 -43.81 -23.69 -21.61
N THR A 342 -44.32 -24.72 -20.94
CA THR A 342 -43.70 -25.25 -19.71
C THR A 342 -42.28 -25.76 -19.97
N GLU A 343 -42.06 -26.50 -21.06
CA GLU A 343 -40.72 -26.98 -21.44
C GLU A 343 -39.74 -25.81 -21.66
N LEU A 344 -40.17 -24.73 -22.33
CA LEU A 344 -39.33 -23.55 -22.55
C LEU A 344 -39.03 -22.78 -21.26
N ASP A 345 -40.00 -22.68 -20.36
CA ASP A 345 -39.82 -22.05 -19.04
C ASP A 345 -38.84 -22.86 -18.18
N ASP A 346 -38.95 -24.19 -18.17
CA ASP A 346 -38.06 -25.10 -17.44
C ASP A 346 -36.63 -25.06 -18.01
N ASP A 347 -36.49 -25.01 -19.34
CA ASP A 347 -35.20 -24.91 -20.02
C ASP A 347 -34.53 -23.57 -19.73
N PHE A 348 -35.27 -22.45 -19.78
CA PHE A 348 -34.70 -21.15 -19.41
C PHE A 348 -34.29 -21.11 -17.94
N ALA A 349 -35.11 -21.62 -17.03
CA ALA A 349 -34.80 -21.68 -15.60
C ALA A 349 -33.50 -22.47 -15.36
N PHE A 350 -33.31 -23.58 -16.08
CA PHE A 350 -32.08 -24.36 -16.02
C PHE A 350 -30.85 -23.59 -16.53
N ILE A 351 -30.96 -22.87 -17.66
CA ILE A 351 -29.88 -22.01 -18.17
C ILE A 351 -29.55 -20.88 -17.19
N ALA A 352 -30.57 -20.25 -16.59
CA ALA A 352 -30.39 -19.20 -15.60
C ALA A 352 -29.69 -19.72 -14.33
N GLU A 353 -30.03 -20.93 -13.87
CA GLU A 353 -29.31 -21.60 -12.77
C GLU A 353 -27.84 -21.82 -13.12
N CYS A 354 -27.55 -22.31 -14.34
CA CYS A 354 -26.19 -22.53 -14.79
C CYS A 354 -25.36 -21.23 -14.80
N ASN A 355 -25.98 -20.09 -15.12
CA ASN A 355 -25.31 -18.79 -15.20
C ASN A 355 -24.79 -18.26 -13.85
N ILE A 356 -25.39 -18.63 -12.71
CA ILE A 356 -24.99 -18.11 -11.39
C ILE A 356 -23.57 -18.55 -10.99
N GLY A 357 -23.09 -19.67 -11.54
CA GLY A 357 -21.80 -20.25 -11.14
C GLY A 357 -21.90 -21.03 -9.83
N GLY A 358 -20.99 -21.99 -9.65
CA GLY A 358 -20.97 -22.87 -8.47
C GLY A 358 -19.61 -23.52 -8.29
N GLU A 359 -19.46 -24.31 -7.21
CA GLU A 359 -18.19 -24.99 -6.92
C GLU A 359 -17.85 -26.08 -7.94
N PHE A 360 -18.87 -26.75 -8.48
CA PHE A 360 -18.73 -27.80 -9.50
C PHE A 360 -19.99 -27.90 -10.36
N MET A 361 -19.82 -28.09 -11.67
CA MET A 361 -20.88 -28.39 -12.62
C MET A 361 -20.67 -29.80 -13.18
N ALA A 362 -21.67 -30.68 -13.01
CA ALA A 362 -21.61 -32.06 -13.47
C ALA A 362 -21.74 -32.17 -15.00
N ASP A 363 -21.16 -33.22 -15.57
CA ASP A 363 -21.14 -33.44 -17.03
C ASP A 363 -22.55 -33.54 -17.62
N GLU A 364 -23.51 -34.10 -16.87
CA GLU A 364 -24.92 -34.18 -17.30
C GLU A 364 -25.55 -32.80 -17.46
N LYS A 365 -25.14 -31.83 -16.62
CA LYS A 365 -25.60 -30.44 -16.77
C LYS A 365 -25.01 -29.80 -18.02
N ILE A 366 -23.74 -30.09 -18.33
CA ILE A 366 -23.06 -29.59 -19.53
C ILE A 366 -23.75 -30.11 -20.80
N GLU A 367 -24.06 -31.40 -20.85
CA GLU A 367 -24.77 -31.98 -21.99
C GLU A 367 -26.19 -31.40 -22.12
N ARG A 368 -26.91 -31.20 -21.02
CA ARG A 368 -28.22 -30.54 -21.04
C ARG A 368 -28.15 -29.10 -21.58
N VAL A 369 -27.12 -28.34 -21.26
CA VAL A 369 -26.91 -27.00 -21.85
C VAL A 369 -26.75 -27.10 -23.37
N LYS A 370 -25.96 -28.06 -23.86
CA LYS A 370 -25.76 -28.28 -25.31
C LYS A 370 -27.04 -28.72 -26.03
N GLU A 371 -27.86 -29.56 -25.40
CA GLU A 371 -29.16 -29.95 -25.94
C GLU A 371 -30.10 -28.76 -26.10
N ILE A 372 -30.19 -27.89 -25.08
CA ILE A 372 -30.99 -26.67 -25.13
C ILE A 372 -30.42 -25.70 -26.18
N ALA A 373 -29.09 -25.56 -26.25
CA ALA A 373 -28.40 -24.71 -27.22
C ALA A 373 -28.70 -25.08 -28.68
N ALA A 374 -28.86 -26.37 -28.97
CA ALA A 374 -29.14 -26.89 -30.30
C ALA A 374 -30.57 -26.59 -30.81
N ARG A 375 -31.49 -26.16 -29.94
CA ARG A 375 -32.78 -25.59 -30.38
C ARG A 375 -32.52 -24.42 -31.31
N THR A 376 -33.45 -24.14 -32.21
CA THR A 376 -33.26 -23.06 -33.19
C THR A 376 -34.35 -22.00 -33.09
N TRP A 377 -33.99 -20.75 -33.38
CA TRP A 377 -34.90 -19.63 -33.54
C TRP A 377 -34.64 -18.93 -34.88
N THR A 378 -35.59 -18.11 -35.33
CA THR A 378 -35.50 -17.43 -36.62
C THR A 378 -35.17 -15.96 -36.44
N ARG A 379 -34.08 -15.51 -37.05
CA ARG A 379 -33.68 -14.10 -37.10
C ARG A 379 -34.11 -13.49 -38.43
N THR A 380 -34.79 -12.35 -38.34
CA THR A 380 -35.32 -11.60 -39.50
C THR A 380 -34.61 -10.27 -39.73
N LEU A 381 -33.82 -9.80 -38.77
CA LEU A 381 -33.06 -8.55 -38.83
C LEU A 381 -31.56 -8.84 -38.98
N ASP A 382 -30.88 -8.00 -39.74
CA ASP A 382 -29.42 -8.06 -39.89
C ASP A 382 -28.74 -7.68 -38.57
N ASP A 383 -27.93 -8.57 -38.04
CA ASP A 383 -27.17 -8.40 -36.80
C ASP A 383 -25.91 -7.52 -36.99
N ARG A 384 -25.61 -7.11 -38.23
CA ARG A 384 -24.48 -6.25 -38.57
C ARG A 384 -24.83 -4.75 -38.63
N ILE A 385 -26.09 -4.38 -38.45
CA ILE A 385 -26.54 -2.98 -38.50
C ILE A 385 -26.59 -2.42 -37.07
N GLY A 386 -25.98 -1.26 -36.85
CA GLY A 386 -25.97 -0.59 -35.54
C GLY A 386 -24.85 -1.02 -34.59
N VAL A 387 -23.91 -1.85 -35.05
CA VAL A 387 -22.73 -2.28 -34.28
C VAL A 387 -21.54 -1.35 -34.47
N SER A 388 -20.56 -1.42 -33.56
CA SER A 388 -19.33 -0.64 -33.64
C SER A 388 -18.44 -1.06 -34.82
N HIS A 389 -17.53 -0.19 -35.27
CA HIS A 389 -16.59 -0.49 -36.34
C HIS A 389 -15.69 -1.71 -36.04
N GLU A 390 -15.28 -1.89 -34.79
CA GLU A 390 -14.47 -3.03 -34.37
C GLU A 390 -15.27 -4.34 -34.34
N GLU A 391 -16.51 -4.27 -33.86
CA GLU A 391 -17.43 -5.40 -33.88
C GLU A 391 -17.76 -5.85 -35.29
N LEU A 392 -18.03 -4.91 -36.20
CA LEU A 392 -18.25 -5.22 -37.61
C LEU A 392 -17.04 -5.89 -38.25
N LYS A 393 -15.82 -5.44 -37.92
CA LYS A 393 -14.58 -6.10 -38.39
C LYS A 393 -14.50 -7.57 -37.92
N ARG A 394 -14.90 -7.86 -36.67
CA ARG A 394 -14.97 -9.24 -36.16
C ARG A 394 -16.04 -10.06 -36.89
N MET A 395 -17.23 -9.50 -37.07
CA MET A 395 -18.32 -10.18 -37.78
C MET A 395 -17.99 -10.46 -39.26
N ASN A 396 -17.13 -9.65 -39.88
CA ASN A 396 -16.66 -9.86 -41.26
C ASN A 396 -15.73 -11.08 -41.44
N ARG A 397 -15.33 -11.77 -40.37
CA ARG A 397 -14.64 -13.07 -40.45
C ARG A 397 -15.54 -14.16 -41.05
N VAL A 398 -16.85 -14.02 -40.88
CA VAL A 398 -17.86 -14.91 -41.44
C VAL A 398 -18.67 -14.15 -42.49
N PRO A 399 -19.05 -14.76 -43.64
CA PRO A 399 -19.95 -14.13 -44.59
C PRO A 399 -21.31 -13.78 -43.97
N PRO A 400 -21.97 -12.69 -44.40
CA PRO A 400 -23.34 -12.39 -43.99
C PRO A 400 -24.29 -13.51 -44.43
N ARG A 401 -25.34 -13.75 -43.64
CA ARG A 401 -26.37 -14.75 -43.93
C ARG A 401 -27.55 -14.08 -44.62
N ASP A 402 -28.18 -14.81 -45.55
CA ASP A 402 -29.44 -14.37 -46.15
C ASP A 402 -30.57 -14.41 -45.10
N LEU A 403 -31.41 -13.38 -45.10
CA LEU A 403 -32.52 -13.24 -44.15
C LEU A 403 -33.86 -13.64 -44.79
N PRO A 404 -34.78 -14.28 -44.03
CA PRO A 404 -34.62 -14.72 -42.64
C PRO A 404 -33.71 -15.96 -42.54
N CYS A 405 -32.93 -16.06 -41.46
CA CYS A 405 -32.06 -17.21 -41.20
C CYS A 405 -32.41 -17.92 -39.89
N THR A 406 -32.22 -19.23 -39.87
CA THR A 406 -32.34 -20.06 -38.68
C THR A 406 -31.00 -20.15 -37.94
N GLU A 407 -31.01 -19.93 -36.64
CA GLU A 407 -29.81 -19.93 -35.79
C GLU A 407 -30.04 -20.78 -34.54
N PRO A 408 -28.99 -21.40 -33.98
CA PRO A 408 -29.09 -22.07 -32.68
C PRO A 408 -29.46 -21.06 -31.58
N LEU A 409 -30.13 -21.54 -30.54
CA LEU A 409 -30.68 -20.75 -29.45
C LEU A 409 -29.56 -20.12 -28.62
N LEU A 410 -28.49 -20.90 -28.39
CA LEU A 410 -27.23 -20.45 -27.82
C LEU A 410 -26.11 -20.77 -28.80
N ALA A 411 -25.12 -19.89 -28.91
CA ALA A 411 -24.04 -20.03 -29.88
C ALA A 411 -22.68 -19.56 -29.36
N ASP A 412 -21.65 -20.35 -29.69
CA ASP A 412 -20.26 -19.93 -29.67
C ASP A 412 -19.89 -19.45 -31.07
N LYS A 413 -20.01 -18.14 -31.32
CA LYS A 413 -19.76 -17.54 -32.62
C LYS A 413 -18.31 -17.08 -32.79
N GLU A 414 -17.82 -17.01 -34.03
CA GLU A 414 -16.47 -16.51 -34.36
C GLU A 414 -16.25 -15.05 -33.92
N GLU A 415 -17.31 -14.23 -33.90
CA GLU A 415 -17.22 -12.86 -33.38
C GLU A 415 -17.12 -12.76 -31.85
N HIS A 416 -17.43 -13.85 -31.13
CA HIS A 416 -17.25 -13.92 -29.66
C HIS A 416 -15.79 -14.14 -29.26
N ILE A 417 -14.92 -14.48 -30.22
CA ILE A 417 -13.51 -14.80 -30.00
C ILE A 417 -12.64 -13.56 -30.28
N PHE A 418 -11.82 -13.20 -29.30
CA PHE A 418 -10.92 -12.04 -29.37
C PHE A 418 -9.47 -12.55 -29.38
N PRO A 419 -8.74 -12.45 -30.51
CA PRO A 419 -7.33 -12.80 -30.54
C PRO A 419 -6.50 -11.78 -29.75
N HIS A 420 -5.29 -12.18 -29.32
CA HIS A 420 -4.34 -11.27 -28.70
C HIS A 420 -3.87 -10.19 -29.70
N ASP A 421 -3.81 -8.93 -29.26
CA ASP A 421 -3.32 -7.80 -30.06
C ASP A 421 -1.81 -7.87 -30.35
N SER A 422 -1.06 -8.63 -29.55
CA SER A 422 0.39 -8.82 -29.68
C SER A 422 0.78 -10.26 -29.38
N VAL A 423 1.98 -10.68 -29.82
CA VAL A 423 2.51 -12.01 -29.50
C VAL A 423 2.63 -12.09 -27.97
N PRO A 424 1.92 -13.01 -27.29
CA PRO A 424 2.01 -13.10 -25.85
C PRO A 424 3.44 -13.43 -25.43
N GLU A 425 3.93 -12.83 -24.34
CA GLU A 425 5.24 -13.17 -23.80
C GLU A 425 5.27 -14.67 -23.44
N THR A 426 5.93 -15.47 -24.28
CA THR A 426 6.08 -16.91 -24.03
C THR A 426 7.06 -17.14 -22.89
N PRO A 427 6.90 -18.23 -22.10
CA PRO A 427 7.83 -18.59 -21.02
C PRO A 427 9.31 -18.64 -21.44
N GLU A 428 9.57 -18.93 -22.72
CA GLU A 428 10.90 -19.08 -23.31
C GLU A 428 11.59 -17.73 -23.61
N CYS A 429 10.83 -16.62 -23.66
CA CYS A 429 11.32 -15.32 -24.13
C CYS A 429 11.14 -14.18 -23.10
N ASN A 430 10.64 -14.45 -21.89
CA ASN A 430 10.46 -13.40 -20.89
C ASN A 430 11.66 -13.31 -19.92
N PRO A 431 12.20 -12.11 -19.67
CA PRO A 431 13.36 -11.92 -18.79
C PRO A 431 13.02 -12.08 -17.29
N TYR A 432 11.75 -12.23 -16.94
CA TYR A 432 11.24 -12.24 -15.57
C TYR A 432 11.01 -13.65 -15.01
N GLY A 433 11.13 -14.70 -15.83
CA GLY A 433 10.96 -16.10 -15.44
C GLY A 433 9.51 -16.56 -15.26
N PHE A 434 8.53 -15.89 -15.88
CA PHE A 434 7.11 -16.25 -15.77
C PHE A 434 6.80 -17.57 -16.51
N LYS A 435 6.02 -18.44 -15.86
CA LYS A 435 5.63 -19.79 -16.32
C LYS A 435 4.12 -19.99 -16.32
N MET A 436 3.37 -18.91 -16.53
CA MET A 436 1.91 -18.95 -16.64
C MET A 436 1.48 -19.56 -17.97
N ASN A 437 0.35 -20.28 -17.94
CA ASN A 437 -0.27 -20.79 -19.15
C ASN A 437 -1.06 -19.65 -19.79
N VAL A 438 -0.59 -19.14 -20.92
CA VAL A 438 -1.30 -18.12 -21.68
C VAL A 438 -2.41 -18.80 -22.51
N PRO A 439 -3.68 -18.41 -22.35
CA PRO A 439 -4.77 -18.89 -23.19
C PRO A 439 -4.57 -18.52 -24.66
N GLU A 440 -5.14 -19.32 -25.56
CA GLU A 440 -5.04 -19.12 -27.01
C GLU A 440 -5.59 -17.75 -27.44
N TYR A 441 -6.68 -17.32 -26.79
CA TYR A 441 -7.37 -16.07 -27.07
C TYR A 441 -7.26 -15.09 -25.91
N GLU A 442 -7.44 -13.81 -26.19
CA GLU A 442 -7.51 -12.78 -25.17
C GLU A 442 -8.85 -12.81 -24.42
N TYR A 443 -9.94 -13.08 -25.15
CA TYR A 443 -11.26 -13.33 -24.58
C TYR A 443 -12.01 -14.37 -25.41
N ASN A 444 -12.73 -15.25 -24.73
CA ASN A 444 -13.72 -16.12 -25.34
C ASN A 444 -15.10 -15.86 -24.71
N ARG A 445 -15.97 -15.18 -25.45
CA ARG A 445 -17.31 -14.81 -25.02
C ARG A 445 -18.39 -15.76 -25.56
N GLY A 446 -18.03 -16.99 -25.92
CA GLY A 446 -19.01 -18.01 -26.34
C GLY A 446 -20.07 -18.25 -25.27
N GLU A 447 -21.35 -18.28 -25.65
CA GLU A 447 -22.46 -18.46 -24.69
C GLU A 447 -22.42 -19.85 -24.05
N ILE A 448 -22.20 -20.89 -24.87
CA ILE A 448 -22.11 -22.28 -24.41
C ILE A 448 -20.80 -22.48 -23.65
N TYR A 449 -19.69 -21.96 -24.19
CA TYR A 449 -18.38 -22.00 -23.54
C TYR A 449 -18.43 -21.42 -22.12
N ASN A 450 -19.02 -20.23 -21.95
CA ASN A 450 -19.12 -19.58 -20.65
C ASN A 450 -20.07 -20.34 -19.71
N LEU A 451 -21.25 -20.79 -20.18
CA LEU A 451 -22.19 -21.54 -19.32
C LEU A 451 -21.64 -22.87 -18.84
N CYS A 452 -20.82 -23.53 -19.65
CA CYS A 452 -20.28 -24.88 -19.37
C CYS A 452 -19.01 -24.89 -18.53
N ILE A 453 -18.53 -23.74 -18.01
CA ILE A 453 -17.36 -23.74 -17.13
C ILE A 453 -17.64 -24.56 -15.86
N ALA A 454 -16.68 -25.41 -15.50
CA ALA A 454 -16.86 -26.40 -14.44
C ALA A 454 -16.88 -25.79 -13.03
N ARG A 455 -16.15 -24.70 -12.79
CA ARG A 455 -16.03 -24.07 -11.46
C ARG A 455 -16.02 -22.54 -11.53
N GLY A 456 -16.80 -21.92 -10.66
CA GLY A 456 -16.93 -20.46 -10.56
C GLY A 456 -17.60 -19.83 -11.78
N THR A 457 -17.22 -18.58 -12.07
CA THR A 457 -17.79 -17.72 -13.13
C THR A 457 -16.79 -17.33 -14.22
N LEU A 458 -15.50 -17.61 -14.00
CA LEU A 458 -14.41 -17.15 -14.85
C LEU A 458 -13.96 -18.24 -15.84
N THR A 459 -13.88 -17.84 -17.11
CA THR A 459 -13.22 -18.59 -18.18
C THR A 459 -11.70 -18.69 -17.98
N ALA A 460 -11.00 -19.46 -18.83
CA ALA A 460 -9.55 -19.55 -18.77
C ALA A 460 -8.88 -18.20 -19.08
N GLU A 461 -9.41 -17.46 -20.05
CA GLU A 461 -8.99 -16.14 -20.49
C GLU A 461 -9.15 -15.10 -19.37
N GLU A 462 -10.31 -15.07 -18.73
CA GLU A 462 -10.61 -14.16 -17.62
C GLU A 462 -9.76 -14.48 -16.40
N ARG A 463 -9.60 -15.77 -16.05
CA ARG A 463 -8.74 -16.19 -14.95
C ARG A 463 -7.28 -15.82 -15.21
N TYR A 464 -6.80 -15.96 -16.44
CA TYR A 464 -5.47 -15.50 -16.81
C TYR A 464 -5.33 -14.00 -16.58
N LYS A 465 -6.30 -13.18 -17.01
CA LYS A 465 -6.29 -11.72 -16.79
C LYS A 465 -6.29 -11.33 -15.32
N ILE A 466 -7.05 -12.04 -14.47
CA ILE A 466 -6.97 -11.83 -13.03
C ILE A 466 -5.56 -12.16 -12.55
N ASN A 467 -5.06 -13.38 -12.78
CA ASN A 467 -3.75 -13.80 -12.30
C ASN A 467 -2.59 -12.93 -12.84
N HIS A 468 -2.75 -12.33 -14.02
CA HIS A 468 -1.78 -11.44 -14.66
C HIS A 468 -1.50 -10.16 -13.85
N HIS A 469 -2.34 -9.81 -12.87
CA HIS A 469 -2.03 -8.69 -11.97
C HIS A 469 -0.69 -8.87 -11.26
N ILE A 470 -0.28 -10.10 -10.91
CA ILE A 470 1.01 -10.34 -10.26
C ILE A 470 2.19 -10.15 -11.22
N VAL A 471 2.01 -10.52 -12.48
CA VAL A 471 2.97 -10.21 -13.54
C VAL A 471 3.18 -8.70 -13.62
N GLN A 472 2.09 -7.93 -13.62
CA GLN A 472 2.15 -6.48 -13.64
C GLN A 472 2.75 -5.88 -12.36
N THR A 473 2.42 -6.41 -11.17
CA THR A 473 3.06 -6.02 -9.90
C THR A 473 4.58 -6.19 -10.00
N ILE A 474 5.07 -7.35 -10.44
CA ILE A 474 6.51 -7.63 -10.57
C ILE A 474 7.16 -6.69 -11.57
N MET A 475 6.55 -6.47 -12.73
CA MET A 475 7.10 -5.61 -13.78
C MET A 475 7.15 -4.14 -13.33
N MET A 476 6.07 -3.63 -12.73
CA MET A 476 5.96 -2.25 -12.26
C MET A 476 6.96 -2.00 -11.13
N LEU A 477 6.96 -2.83 -10.10
CA LEU A 477 7.88 -2.67 -8.96
C LEU A 477 9.33 -2.93 -9.36
N GLY A 478 9.59 -3.86 -10.28
CA GLY A 478 10.93 -4.14 -10.79
C GLY A 478 11.55 -2.99 -11.60
N GLN A 479 10.74 -2.03 -12.08
CA GLN A 479 11.23 -0.83 -12.78
C GLN A 479 11.54 0.33 -11.83
N LEU A 480 11.08 0.27 -10.57
CA LEU A 480 11.31 1.34 -9.61
C LEU A 480 12.76 1.30 -9.07
N PRO A 481 13.43 2.47 -8.95
CA PRO A 481 14.81 2.54 -8.46
C PRO A 481 14.85 2.45 -6.92
N PHE A 482 14.46 1.30 -6.37
CA PHE A 482 14.46 1.11 -4.93
C PHE A 482 15.87 1.27 -4.32
N PRO A 483 16.01 1.95 -3.17
CA PRO A 483 17.26 1.94 -2.42
C PRO A 483 17.59 0.53 -1.91
N ASN A 484 18.84 0.32 -1.48
CA ASN A 484 19.34 -1.01 -1.09
C ASN A 484 18.51 -1.70 0.02
N ASN A 485 17.92 -0.92 0.93
CA ASN A 485 17.07 -1.43 2.02
C ASN A 485 15.64 -1.78 1.57
N LEU A 486 15.25 -1.47 0.31
CA LEU A 486 13.94 -1.78 -0.27
C LEU A 486 14.03 -2.71 -1.50
N LYS A 487 15.20 -3.28 -1.78
CA LYS A 487 15.47 -4.05 -3.01
C LYS A 487 14.62 -5.33 -3.15
N ARG A 488 14.09 -5.88 -2.06
CA ARG A 488 13.28 -7.11 -2.03
C ARG A 488 11.78 -6.84 -2.12
N VAL A 489 11.36 -5.57 -2.19
CA VAL A 489 9.95 -5.20 -2.38
C VAL A 489 9.29 -5.97 -3.54
N PRO A 490 9.89 -6.06 -4.75
CA PRO A 490 9.29 -6.83 -5.85
C PRO A 490 9.20 -8.34 -5.59
N GLU A 491 10.10 -8.91 -4.78
CA GLU A 491 10.04 -10.33 -4.41
C GLU A 491 8.87 -10.59 -3.47
N TYR A 492 8.77 -9.82 -2.39
CA TYR A 492 7.74 -9.97 -1.36
C TYR A 492 6.34 -9.72 -1.95
N ALA A 493 6.18 -8.61 -2.67
CA ALA A 493 4.95 -8.25 -3.35
C ALA A 493 4.61 -9.21 -4.49
N GLY A 494 5.59 -9.73 -5.23
CA GLY A 494 5.36 -10.56 -6.41
C GLY A 494 5.11 -12.04 -6.15
N SER A 495 5.34 -12.53 -4.94
CA SER A 495 5.34 -13.98 -4.65
C SER A 495 4.16 -14.45 -3.80
N HIS A 496 3.22 -13.57 -3.43
CA HIS A 496 2.14 -13.93 -2.49
C HIS A 496 1.08 -14.90 -3.07
N HIS A 497 1.12 -15.17 -4.38
CA HIS A 497 0.33 -16.23 -5.04
C HIS A 497 1.12 -17.48 -5.42
N GLU A 498 2.40 -17.55 -5.04
CA GLU A 498 3.20 -18.75 -5.17
C GLU A 498 2.83 -19.76 -4.05
N THR A 499 2.98 -21.05 -4.33
CA THR A 499 2.67 -22.12 -3.36
C THR A 499 3.93 -22.83 -2.91
N MET A 500 3.86 -23.61 -1.83
CA MET A 500 5.06 -24.25 -1.28
C MET A 500 5.60 -25.38 -2.17
N ILE A 501 4.84 -25.78 -3.20
CA ILE A 501 5.12 -26.91 -4.09
C ILE A 501 5.18 -26.53 -5.58
N GLY A 502 5.30 -25.24 -5.93
CA GLY A 502 5.48 -24.80 -7.33
C GLY A 502 4.21 -24.91 -8.20
N THR A 503 3.04 -25.02 -7.59
CA THR A 503 1.74 -25.01 -8.29
C THR A 503 1.13 -23.61 -8.40
N GLY A 504 1.71 -22.62 -7.71
CA GLY A 504 1.32 -21.22 -7.75
C GLY A 504 1.76 -20.49 -9.01
N TYR A 505 1.70 -19.16 -8.97
CA TYR A 505 2.01 -18.29 -10.10
C TYR A 505 2.61 -16.96 -9.61
N PRO A 506 3.35 -16.21 -10.47
CA PRO A 506 3.54 -16.42 -11.91
C PRO A 506 4.78 -17.22 -12.30
N ARG A 507 5.73 -17.47 -11.39
CA ARG A 507 7.03 -18.12 -11.66
C ARG A 507 7.05 -19.61 -11.28
N LYS A 508 6.05 -20.09 -10.54
CA LYS A 508 5.96 -21.47 -10.03
C LYS A 508 7.14 -21.78 -9.10
N LEU A 509 7.34 -20.94 -8.10
CA LEU A 509 8.40 -21.07 -7.10
C LEU A 509 8.07 -22.17 -6.09
N GLU A 510 9.09 -22.85 -5.56
CA GLU A 510 8.92 -23.75 -4.42
C GLU A 510 9.23 -23.01 -3.10
N LYS A 511 8.89 -23.61 -1.95
CA LYS A 511 9.15 -23.04 -0.61
C LYS A 511 10.59 -22.53 -0.43
N LYS A 512 11.58 -23.25 -0.98
CA LYS A 512 13.02 -22.92 -0.86
C LYS A 512 13.44 -21.69 -1.67
N ASP A 513 12.65 -21.33 -2.68
CA ASP A 513 12.93 -20.22 -3.59
C ASP A 513 12.30 -18.90 -3.10
N MET A 514 11.54 -18.95 -2.00
CA MET A 514 10.83 -17.81 -1.41
C MET A 514 11.37 -17.49 -0.02
N SER A 515 11.64 -16.20 0.22
CA SER A 515 11.95 -15.72 1.55
C SER A 515 10.79 -15.91 2.53
N LEU A 516 11.08 -15.84 3.83
CA LEU A 516 10.04 -15.92 4.84
C LEU A 516 9.01 -14.76 4.75
N PRO A 517 9.41 -13.49 4.54
CA PRO A 517 8.46 -12.38 4.34
C PRO A 517 7.50 -12.60 3.15
N ALA A 518 7.99 -13.16 2.03
CA ALA A 518 7.13 -13.51 0.90
C ALA A 518 6.07 -14.58 1.26
N ARG A 519 6.44 -15.57 2.09
CA ARG A 519 5.49 -16.59 2.58
C ARG A 519 4.50 -16.04 3.61
N ILE A 520 4.94 -15.08 4.45
CA ILE A 520 4.07 -14.35 5.38
C ILE A 520 2.98 -13.57 4.62
N MET A 521 3.38 -12.88 3.54
CA MET A 521 2.47 -12.14 2.67
C MET A 521 1.33 -13.02 2.15
N ALA A 522 1.63 -14.23 1.67
CA ALA A 522 0.60 -15.16 1.17
C ALA A 522 -0.43 -15.53 2.25
N VAL A 523 0.02 -15.80 3.48
CA VAL A 523 -0.90 -16.12 4.60
C VAL A 523 -1.74 -14.91 4.97
N ALA A 524 -1.12 -13.73 5.05
CA ALA A 524 -1.81 -12.50 5.44
C ALA A 524 -2.87 -12.08 4.40
N ASP A 525 -2.51 -12.07 3.12
CA ASP A 525 -3.41 -11.74 2.01
C ASP A 525 -4.64 -12.67 1.99
N ILE A 526 -4.40 -13.99 1.99
CA ILE A 526 -5.50 -14.98 1.95
C ILE A 526 -6.41 -14.85 3.16
N PHE A 527 -5.87 -14.71 4.37
CA PHE A 527 -6.69 -14.62 5.57
C PHE A 527 -7.50 -13.32 5.62
N GLU A 528 -6.90 -12.20 5.24
CA GLU A 528 -7.60 -10.93 5.10
C GLU A 528 -8.75 -11.07 4.09
N ALA A 529 -8.47 -11.59 2.89
CA ALA A 529 -9.45 -11.75 1.83
C ALA A 529 -10.61 -12.69 2.19
N LEU A 530 -10.38 -13.71 3.03
CA LEU A 530 -11.42 -14.61 3.53
C LEU A 530 -12.32 -13.95 4.58
N THR A 531 -11.77 -13.06 5.40
CA THR A 531 -12.45 -12.41 6.54
C THR A 531 -13.09 -11.07 6.18
N ALA A 532 -12.73 -10.48 5.04
CA ALA A 532 -13.30 -9.25 4.51
C ALA A 532 -14.84 -9.31 4.37
N CYS A 533 -15.53 -8.29 4.90
CA CYS A 533 -16.99 -8.21 4.96
C CYS A 533 -17.64 -7.34 3.86
N ASP A 534 -16.83 -6.68 3.04
CA ASP A 534 -17.21 -5.61 2.11
C ASP A 534 -17.44 -6.10 0.66
N ARG A 535 -17.54 -7.42 0.43
CA ARG A 535 -17.83 -7.99 -0.89
C ARG A 535 -19.35 -8.21 -1.07
N PRO A 536 -20.08 -7.44 -1.91
CA PRO A 536 -21.54 -7.51 -2.02
C PRO A 536 -22.06 -8.84 -2.56
N TYR A 537 -21.22 -9.61 -3.25
CA TYR A 537 -21.59 -10.90 -3.84
C TYR A 537 -21.40 -12.09 -2.90
N ARG A 538 -20.80 -11.90 -1.71
CA ARG A 538 -20.51 -13.00 -0.80
C ARG A 538 -20.72 -12.59 0.65
N LYS A 539 -21.51 -13.37 1.39
CA LYS A 539 -21.60 -13.22 2.85
C LYS A 539 -20.20 -13.40 3.46
N ALA A 540 -19.80 -12.47 4.32
CA ALA A 540 -18.53 -12.53 5.05
C ALA A 540 -18.43 -13.86 5.80
N LYS A 541 -17.25 -14.48 5.79
CA LYS A 541 -17.02 -15.74 6.50
C LYS A 541 -16.80 -15.48 7.98
N THR A 542 -17.16 -16.45 8.81
CA THR A 542 -16.77 -16.41 10.22
C THR A 542 -15.29 -16.72 10.37
N LEU A 543 -14.75 -16.44 11.56
CA LEU A 543 -13.36 -16.72 11.90
C LEU A 543 -13.07 -18.22 11.77
N SER A 544 -13.94 -19.08 12.30
CA SER A 544 -13.79 -20.54 12.23
C SER A 544 -13.86 -21.08 10.80
N GLU A 545 -14.71 -20.51 9.95
CA GLU A 545 -14.78 -20.86 8.52
C GLU A 545 -13.49 -20.48 7.79
N SER A 546 -12.96 -19.30 8.07
CA SER A 546 -11.73 -18.78 7.46
C SER A 546 -10.52 -19.64 7.84
N ILE A 547 -10.39 -19.99 9.12
CA ILE A 547 -9.33 -20.89 9.60
C ILE A 547 -9.48 -22.30 9.01
N ARG A 548 -10.71 -22.83 8.87
CA ARG A 548 -10.95 -24.14 8.25
C ARG A 548 -10.48 -24.17 6.80
N ILE A 549 -10.76 -23.12 6.03
CA ILE A 549 -10.31 -22.99 4.64
C ILE A 549 -8.78 -22.90 4.58
N LEU A 550 -8.18 -22.05 5.43
CA LEU A 550 -6.74 -21.88 5.48
C LEU A 550 -6.02 -23.18 5.93
N SER A 551 -6.65 -23.99 6.78
CA SER A 551 -6.16 -25.33 7.14
C SER A 551 -6.20 -26.32 5.97
N ALA A 552 -7.26 -26.29 5.14
CA ALA A 552 -7.29 -27.07 3.90
C ALA A 552 -6.16 -26.65 2.95
N MET A 553 -5.93 -25.34 2.82
CA MET A 553 -4.80 -24.78 2.06
C MET A 553 -3.43 -25.19 2.62
N LYS A 554 -3.26 -25.29 3.95
CA LYS A 554 -2.07 -25.86 4.58
C LYS A 554 -1.85 -27.32 4.13
N LYS A 555 -2.90 -28.16 4.15
CA LYS A 555 -2.82 -29.57 3.75
C LYS A 555 -2.39 -29.72 2.29
N ASP A 556 -2.90 -28.85 1.42
CA ASP A 556 -2.54 -28.80 0.00
C ASP A 556 -1.20 -28.10 -0.26
N ARG A 557 -0.51 -27.63 0.79
CA ARG A 557 0.74 -26.86 0.73
C ARG A 557 0.62 -25.59 -0.14
N HIS A 558 -0.58 -25.03 -0.18
CA HIS A 558 -0.86 -23.75 -0.81
C HIS A 558 -0.24 -22.60 0.00
N VAL A 559 -0.37 -22.68 1.33
CA VAL A 559 0.32 -21.80 2.28
C VAL A 559 1.38 -22.56 3.07
N ASP A 560 2.30 -21.84 3.71
CA ASP A 560 3.34 -22.46 4.52
C ASP A 560 2.78 -23.09 5.81
N PRO A 561 2.94 -24.42 6.01
CA PRO A 561 2.47 -25.10 7.22
C PRO A 561 3.03 -24.54 8.51
N ASP A 562 4.31 -24.14 8.52
CA ASP A 562 5.00 -23.67 9.72
C ASP A 562 4.45 -22.30 10.14
N LEU A 563 4.20 -21.41 9.17
CA LEU A 563 3.61 -20.09 9.41
C LEU A 563 2.15 -20.20 9.81
N PHE A 564 1.38 -21.13 9.23
CA PHE A 564 0.01 -21.37 9.66
C PHE A 564 -0.05 -21.82 11.13
N ASP A 565 0.85 -22.73 11.53
CA ASP A 565 0.88 -23.20 12.91
C ASP A 565 1.32 -22.09 13.87
N LEU A 566 2.29 -21.26 13.47
CA LEU A 566 2.68 -20.07 14.23
C LEU A 566 1.51 -19.08 14.35
N PHE A 567 0.79 -18.81 13.26
CA PHE A 567 -0.36 -17.91 13.19
C PHE A 567 -1.45 -18.28 14.21
N LEU A 568 -1.73 -19.58 14.35
CA LEU A 568 -2.68 -20.08 15.35
C LEU A 568 -2.11 -20.07 16.77
N LYS A 569 -0.91 -20.63 16.98
CA LYS A 569 -0.29 -20.75 18.31
C LYS A 569 -0.05 -19.40 18.99
N SER A 570 0.35 -18.39 18.21
CA SER A 570 0.62 -17.03 18.69
C SER A 570 -0.66 -16.24 19.01
N GLY A 571 -1.82 -16.68 18.53
CA GLY A 571 -3.08 -15.96 18.70
C GLY A 571 -3.27 -14.75 17.77
N VAL A 572 -2.36 -14.51 16.82
CA VAL A 572 -2.41 -13.36 15.88
C VAL A 572 -3.73 -13.33 15.11
N TYR A 573 -4.26 -14.48 14.69
CA TYR A 573 -5.55 -14.57 13.99
C TYR A 573 -6.71 -13.97 14.81
N ARG A 574 -6.67 -14.18 16.13
CA ARG A 574 -7.70 -13.72 17.06
C ARG A 574 -7.49 -12.26 17.44
N GLU A 575 -6.25 -11.85 17.71
CA GLU A 575 -5.93 -10.44 17.99
C GLU A 575 -6.31 -9.55 16.80
N TYR A 576 -6.03 -10.01 15.58
CA TYR A 576 -6.44 -9.32 14.36
C TYR A 576 -7.98 -9.28 14.25
N ALA A 577 -8.65 -10.42 14.48
CA ALA A 577 -10.12 -10.50 14.43
C ALA A 577 -10.78 -9.50 15.40
N GLU A 578 -10.33 -9.45 16.64
CA GLU A 578 -10.88 -8.57 17.68
C GLU A 578 -10.72 -7.07 17.37
N LYS A 579 -9.74 -6.72 16.52
CA LYS A 579 -9.48 -5.32 16.10
C LYS A 579 -10.21 -4.91 14.82
N TYR A 580 -10.38 -5.83 13.87
CA TYR A 580 -10.76 -5.47 12.49
C TYR A 580 -12.01 -6.17 11.96
N LEU A 581 -12.50 -7.23 12.60
CA LEU A 581 -13.70 -7.95 12.15
C LEU A 581 -14.95 -7.49 12.93
N MET A 582 -16.12 -7.71 12.34
CA MET A 582 -17.39 -7.47 13.02
C MET A 582 -17.63 -8.52 14.12
N ALA A 583 -18.29 -8.12 15.21
CA ALA A 583 -18.50 -8.99 16.37
C ALA A 583 -19.25 -10.29 16.05
N ASP A 584 -20.10 -10.30 15.03
CA ASP A 584 -20.85 -11.47 14.56
C ASP A 584 -20.01 -12.44 13.69
N GLN A 585 -18.85 -12.01 13.21
CA GLN A 585 -17.89 -12.87 12.51
C GLN A 585 -16.96 -13.63 13.47
N ILE A 586 -16.85 -13.19 14.73
CA ILE A 586 -15.90 -13.74 15.71
C ILE A 586 -16.56 -14.87 16.49
N ASP A 587 -16.48 -16.08 15.95
CA ASP A 587 -16.88 -17.33 16.60
C ASP A 587 -15.70 -18.05 17.26
N GLU A 588 -16.01 -19.04 18.12
CA GLU A 588 -14.98 -19.82 18.82
C GLU A 588 -14.22 -20.72 17.84
N VAL A 589 -12.88 -20.69 17.92
CA VAL A 589 -11.99 -21.53 17.12
C VAL A 589 -11.19 -22.45 18.04
N ASP A 590 -11.48 -23.75 17.98
CA ASP A 590 -10.67 -24.78 18.62
C ASP A 590 -9.42 -25.08 17.77
N ILE A 591 -8.31 -24.43 18.10
CA ILE A 591 -7.05 -24.55 17.35
C ILE A 591 -6.43 -25.96 17.44
N SER A 592 -6.80 -26.77 18.44
CA SER A 592 -6.24 -28.11 18.64
C SER A 592 -6.58 -29.07 17.50
N GLN A 593 -7.64 -28.77 16.74
CA GLN A 593 -8.06 -29.54 15.56
C GLN A 593 -7.18 -29.29 14.34
N TYR A 594 -6.41 -28.20 14.33
CA TYR A 594 -5.62 -27.75 13.17
C TYR A 594 -4.10 -27.83 13.40
N LEU A 595 -3.69 -27.85 14.67
CA LEU A 595 -2.31 -28.09 15.09
C LEU A 595 -2.12 -29.61 15.25
N ASP A 596 -1.08 -30.19 14.65
CA ASP A 596 -0.88 -31.64 14.66
C ASP A 596 -0.71 -32.20 16.10
N GLY A 597 -1.83 -32.71 16.63
CA GLY A 597 -1.97 -33.38 17.93
C GLY A 597 -3.10 -34.43 17.96
N GLY A 598 -3.70 -34.76 16.82
CA GLY A 598 -4.67 -35.84 16.67
C GLY A 598 -4.13 -36.96 15.79
N LYS A 599 -3.53 -37.98 16.40
CA LYS A 599 -3.21 -39.25 15.74
C LYS A 599 -4.49 -39.82 15.11
N SER A 600 -4.46 -40.11 13.81
CA SER A 600 -5.32 -41.15 13.23
C SER A 600 -4.94 -42.52 13.79
#